data_AF-A0AAV7JH31-F1
#
_entry.id   AF-A0AAV7JH31-F1
#
_cell.length_a   1.000
_cell.length_b   1.000
_cell.length_c   1.000
_cell.angle_alpha   90.00
_cell.angle_beta   90.00
_cell.angle_gamma   90.00
#
_symmetry.space_group_name_H-M   'P 1'
#
loop_
_entity.id
_entity.type
_entity.pdbx_description
1 polymer ?
#
loop_
_entity_poly.entity_id
_entity_poly.type
_entity_poly.pdbx_seq_one_letter_code
_entity_poly.pdbx_strand_id
1 'polypeptide(L)'
;MLSGQWVFGGIDRETKDVFMIPVQDKSAATLVPLIQRYILPGITMLSDEWASYNSIPASSFQHLTFNHSLNFVDPTTGVHTQTVESTWGSAKKRLRNCMTTNPILLDTHLSEVYWQKKYGEATFSNLIMEIRKQYPVV
;
A
#
# COMPACT_ATOMS: atom_id res chain seq x y z
N MET A 1 -2.43 -4.83 16.85
CA MET A 1 -2.34 -3.61 16.03
C MET A 1 -2.18 -2.46 17.00
N LEU A 2 -1.39 -1.45 16.65
CA LEU A 2 -1.40 -0.16 17.35
C LEU A 2 -2.84 0.33 17.40
N SER A 3 -3.43 0.43 18.59
CA SER A 3 -4.82 0.83 18.72
C SER A 3 -4.97 2.28 18.23
N GLY A 4 -5.70 2.49 17.14
CA GLY A 4 -6.09 3.82 16.65
C GLY A 4 -5.28 4.39 15.48
N GLN A 5 -4.17 3.76 15.05
CA GLN A 5 -3.39 4.26 13.91
C GLN A 5 -3.87 3.64 12.59
N TRP A 6 -4.31 4.49 11.65
CA TRP A 6 -4.67 4.08 10.30
C TRP A 6 -3.44 4.03 9.40
N VAL A 7 -3.46 3.15 8.40
CA VAL A 7 -2.43 3.06 7.36
C VAL A 7 -3.14 3.01 6.01
N PHE A 8 -2.79 3.94 5.13
CA PHE A 8 -3.20 3.94 3.72
C PHE A 8 -2.13 3.25 2.89
N GLY A 9 -2.52 2.45 1.90
CA GLY A 9 -1.55 1.72 1.09
C GLY A 9 -2.17 1.09 -0.14
N GLY A 10 -1.29 0.75 -1.09
CA GLY A 10 -1.66 0.15 -2.37
C GLY A 10 -0.56 -0.76 -2.88
N ILE A 11 -0.93 -1.61 -3.84
CA ILE A 11 0.00 -2.49 -4.55
C ILE A 11 -0.27 -2.38 -6.05
N ASP A 12 0.79 -2.18 -6.82
CA ASP A 12 0.76 -2.35 -8.26
C ASP A 12 0.77 -3.86 -8.57
N ARG A 13 -0.18 -4.31 -9.39
CA ARG A 13 -0.32 -5.72 -9.74
C ARG A 13 0.74 -6.21 -10.70
N GLU A 14 1.30 -5.35 -11.52
CA GLU A 14 2.30 -5.71 -12.52
C GLU A 14 3.68 -5.75 -11.87
N THR A 15 4.11 -4.61 -11.33
CA THR A 15 5.46 -4.45 -10.75
C THR A 15 5.58 -5.09 -9.36
N LYS A 16 4.45 -5.35 -8.69
CA LYS A 16 4.39 -5.76 -7.28
C LYS A 16 4.94 -4.74 -6.29
N ASP A 17 5.23 -3.52 -6.74
CA ASP A 17 5.62 -2.41 -5.86
C ASP A 17 4.44 -2.03 -4.95
N VAL A 18 4.79 -1.65 -3.72
CA VAL A 18 3.83 -1.38 -2.64
C VAL A 18 4.15 -0.03 -2.01
N PHE A 19 3.12 0.66 -1.52
CA PHE A 19 3.30 1.75 -0.58
C PHE A 19 2.39 1.54 0.64
N MET A 20 2.87 1.94 1.82
CA MET A 20 2.14 1.88 3.08
C MET A 20 2.50 3.11 3.91
N ILE A 21 1.52 3.91 4.27
CA ILE A 21 1.71 5.26 4.82
C ILE A 21 0.79 5.40 6.05
N PRO A 22 1.33 5.69 7.24
CA PRO A 22 0.50 6.04 8.39
C PRO A 22 -0.33 7.30 8.09
N VAL A 23 -1.63 7.25 8.37
CA VAL A 23 -2.55 8.38 8.19
C VAL A 23 -3.33 8.66 9.47
N GLN A 24 -3.62 9.92 9.73
CA GLN A 24 -4.34 10.33 10.95
C GLN A 24 -5.82 9.91 10.90
N ASP A 25 -6.43 10.00 9.72
CA ASP A 25 -7.80 9.58 9.47
C ASP A 25 -7.96 9.02 8.04
N LYS A 26 -9.18 8.56 7.77
CA LYS A 26 -9.60 7.97 6.49
C LYS A 26 -10.50 8.92 5.67
N SER A 27 -10.45 10.22 5.96
CA SER A 27 -11.28 11.22 5.27
C SER A 27 -10.82 11.40 3.82
N ALA A 28 -11.71 11.88 2.96
CA ALA A 28 -11.35 12.26 1.58
C ALA A 28 -10.24 13.33 1.55
N ALA A 29 -10.26 14.28 2.49
CA ALA A 29 -9.25 15.33 2.61
C ALA A 29 -7.84 14.78 2.86
N THR A 30 -7.74 13.66 3.58
CA THR A 30 -6.47 12.95 3.81
C THR A 30 -6.11 12.03 2.64
N LEU A 31 -7.06 11.25 2.12
CA LEU A 31 -6.76 10.17 1.17
C LEU A 31 -6.59 10.66 -0.27
N VAL A 32 -7.39 11.63 -0.75
CA VAL A 32 -7.34 12.09 -2.15
C VAL A 32 -5.96 12.66 -2.52
N PRO A 33 -5.32 13.53 -1.70
CA PRO A 33 -3.97 14.00 -2.01
C PRO A 33 -2.93 12.87 -2.03
N LEU A 34 -3.06 11.87 -1.16
CA LEU A 34 -2.16 10.71 -1.15
C LEU A 34 -2.34 9.86 -2.40
N ILE A 35 -3.58 9.64 -2.84
CA ILE A 35 -3.88 8.95 -4.10
C ILE A 35 -3.19 9.67 -5.26
N GLN A 36 -3.37 11.00 -5.38
CA GLN A 36 -2.75 11.78 -6.45
C GLN A 36 -1.22 11.81 -6.39
N ARG A 37 -0.64 11.64 -5.20
CA ARG A 37 0.82 11.63 -5.00
C ARG A 37 1.46 10.28 -5.32
N TYR A 38 0.81 9.18 -4.95
CA TYR A 38 1.38 7.83 -5.02
C TYR A 38 0.89 7.01 -6.21
N ILE A 39 -0.16 7.47 -6.89
CA ILE A 39 -0.76 6.78 -8.02
C ILE A 39 -0.67 7.68 -9.25
N LEU A 40 -0.10 7.14 -10.33
CA LEU A 40 0.04 7.87 -11.58
C LEU A 40 -1.34 8.21 -12.16
N PRO A 41 -1.59 9.47 -12.57
CA PRO A 41 -2.83 9.83 -13.24
C PRO A 41 -3.05 9.01 -14.52
N GLY A 42 -4.31 8.72 -14.83
CA GLY A 42 -4.71 8.00 -16.04
C GLY A 42 -4.64 6.47 -15.94
N ILE A 43 -4.18 5.91 -14.82
CA ILE A 43 -4.21 4.45 -14.61
C ILE A 43 -5.53 3.97 -14.01
N THR A 44 -5.75 2.66 -14.07
CA THR A 44 -6.89 2.00 -13.44
C THR A 44 -6.61 1.75 -11.95
N MET A 45 -7.46 2.29 -11.08
CA MET A 45 -7.44 2.03 -9.65
C MET A 45 -8.54 1.05 -9.26
N LEU A 46 -8.20 0.09 -8.41
CA LEU A 46 -9.11 -0.93 -7.92
C LEU A 46 -9.23 -0.76 -6.40
N SER A 47 -10.40 -0.41 -5.89
CA SER A 47 -10.64 -0.26 -4.45
C SER A 47 -11.99 -0.83 -4.03
N ASP A 48 -12.23 -0.91 -2.72
CA ASP A 48 -13.55 -1.09 -2.15
C ASP A 48 -14.39 0.19 -2.30
N GLU A 49 -15.69 0.10 -1.97
CA GLU A 49 -16.68 1.18 -2.08
C GLU A 49 -16.64 2.15 -0.89
N TRP A 50 -15.44 2.51 -0.42
CA TRP A 50 -15.31 3.45 0.68
C TRP A 50 -15.80 4.86 0.29
N ALA A 51 -16.70 5.46 1.09
CA ALA A 51 -17.31 6.77 0.79
C ALA A 51 -16.32 7.91 0.48
N SER A 52 -15.18 7.97 1.18
CA SER A 52 -14.07 8.89 0.94
C SER A 52 -13.53 8.86 -0.49
N TYR A 53 -13.65 7.74 -1.20
CA TYR A 53 -13.20 7.62 -2.59
C TYR A 53 -14.18 8.24 -3.59
N ASN A 54 -15.41 8.55 -3.19
CA ASN A 54 -16.37 9.27 -4.06
C ASN A 54 -15.89 10.68 -4.43
N SER A 55 -14.92 11.23 -3.70
CA SER A 55 -14.31 12.54 -3.97
C SER A 55 -13.12 12.47 -4.93
N ILE A 56 -12.75 11.28 -5.42
CA ILE A 56 -11.68 11.12 -6.41
C ILE A 56 -12.17 11.68 -7.75
N PRO A 57 -11.43 12.62 -8.38
CA PRO A 57 -11.82 13.13 -9.68
C PRO A 57 -11.82 12.02 -10.73
N ALA A 58 -12.97 11.76 -11.36
CA ALA A 58 -13.10 10.77 -12.43
C ALA A 58 -12.23 11.12 -13.67
N SER A 59 -11.82 12.38 -13.81
CA SER A 59 -10.89 12.82 -14.84
C SER A 59 -9.44 12.41 -14.58
N SER A 60 -9.08 12.10 -13.32
CA SER A 60 -7.71 11.78 -12.93
C SER A 60 -7.42 10.27 -12.97
N PHE A 61 -8.44 9.43 -12.78
CA PHE A 61 -8.25 7.97 -12.69
C PHE A 61 -9.46 7.22 -13.23
N GLN A 62 -9.20 6.06 -13.84
CA GLN A 62 -10.26 5.08 -14.08
C GLN A 62 -10.47 4.28 -12.79
N HIS A 63 -11.51 4.63 -12.03
CA HIS A 63 -11.79 3.97 -10.77
C HIS A 63 -12.79 2.82 -10.95
N LEU A 64 -12.35 1.59 -10.67
CA LEU A 64 -13.23 0.44 -10.57
C LEU A 64 -13.39 0.09 -9.10
N THR A 65 -14.63 0.04 -8.64
CA THR A 65 -14.99 -0.35 -7.29
C THR A 65 -15.37 -1.82 -7.23
N PHE A 66 -15.04 -2.46 -6.11
CA PHE A 66 -15.38 -3.84 -5.85
C PHE A 66 -16.24 -3.94 -4.59
N ASN A 67 -17.41 -4.55 -4.73
CA ASN A 67 -18.30 -4.79 -3.61
C ASN A 67 -18.10 -6.21 -3.06
N HIS A 68 -17.44 -6.29 -1.90
CA HIS A 68 -17.14 -7.54 -1.19
C HIS A 68 -18.37 -8.35 -0.77
N SER A 69 -19.58 -7.76 -0.76
CA SER A 69 -20.80 -8.49 -0.39
C SER A 69 -21.41 -9.29 -1.55
N LEU A 70 -21.01 -9.00 -2.79
CA LEU A 70 -21.64 -9.56 -3.99
C LEU A 70 -20.81 -10.67 -4.63
N ASN A 71 -19.48 -10.51 -4.72
CA ASN A 71 -18.61 -11.46 -5.40
C ASN A 71 -17.22 -11.53 -4.73
N PHE A 72 -16.50 -12.65 -4.88
CA PHE A 72 -15.08 -12.80 -4.47
C PHE A 72 -14.08 -12.52 -5.59
N VAL A 73 -14.55 -12.66 -6.84
CA VAL A 73 -13.88 -12.29 -8.09
C VAL A 73 -14.99 -11.75 -8.97
N ASP A 74 -14.80 -10.57 -9.57
CA ASP A 74 -15.79 -10.04 -10.50
C ASP A 74 -15.85 -10.98 -11.73
N PRO A 75 -17.01 -11.60 -12.03
CA PRO A 75 -17.08 -12.62 -13.07
C PRO A 75 -16.97 -12.04 -14.49
N THR A 76 -17.13 -10.73 -14.67
CA THR A 76 -17.10 -10.05 -15.96
C THR A 76 -15.71 -9.50 -16.27
N THR A 77 -15.04 -8.96 -15.26
CA THR A 77 -13.75 -8.27 -15.40
C THR A 77 -12.57 -9.07 -14.84
N GLY A 78 -12.81 -10.14 -14.08
CA GLY A 78 -11.79 -10.93 -13.39
C GLY A 78 -11.11 -10.19 -12.24
N VAL A 79 -11.60 -8.99 -11.88
CA VAL A 79 -11.01 -8.15 -10.84
C VAL A 79 -11.25 -8.77 -9.46
N HIS A 80 -10.19 -8.90 -8.66
CA HIS A 80 -10.25 -9.37 -7.27
C HIS A 80 -9.27 -8.60 -6.38
N THR A 81 -9.55 -8.44 -5.10
CA THR A 81 -8.68 -7.74 -4.13
C THR A 81 -7.65 -8.64 -3.44
N GLN A 82 -7.61 -9.93 -3.77
CA GLN A 82 -6.75 -10.91 -3.08
C GLN A 82 -5.26 -10.51 -3.00
N THR A 83 -4.70 -9.88 -4.03
CA THR A 83 -3.30 -9.44 -4.03
C THR A 83 -3.02 -8.38 -2.97
N VAL A 84 -3.93 -7.41 -2.81
CA VAL A 84 -3.80 -6.37 -1.78
C VAL A 84 -4.08 -6.95 -0.39
N GLU A 85 -5.05 -7.83 -0.26
CA GLU A 85 -5.36 -8.52 1.00
C GLU A 85 -4.21 -9.40 1.50
N SER A 86 -3.61 -10.21 0.63
CA SER A 86 -2.45 -11.03 0.95
C SER A 86 -1.26 -10.17 1.37
N THR A 87 -1.05 -9.04 0.68
CA THR A 87 -0.01 -8.06 1.04
C THR A 87 -0.21 -7.51 2.45
N TRP A 88 -1.44 -7.08 2.76
CA TRP A 88 -1.79 -6.63 4.11
C TRP A 88 -1.68 -7.75 5.16
N GLY A 89 -2.01 -8.98 4.81
CA GLY A 89 -1.86 -10.15 5.68
C GLY A 89 -0.41 -10.36 6.11
N SER A 90 0.52 -10.34 5.15
CA SER A 90 1.96 -10.44 5.39
C SER A 90 2.50 -9.26 6.22
N ALA A 91 2.12 -8.03 5.87
CA ALA A 91 2.51 -6.83 6.62
C ALA A 91 2.05 -6.90 8.08
N LYS A 92 0.78 -7.24 8.32
CA LYS A 92 0.22 -7.40 9.67
C LYS A 92 0.91 -8.51 10.45
N LYS A 93 1.26 -9.63 9.81
CA LYS A 93 2.00 -10.73 10.45
C LYS A 93 3.38 -10.26 10.91
N ARG A 94 4.10 -9.53 10.07
CA ARG A 94 5.41 -8.94 10.40
C ARG A 94 5.31 -7.99 11.59
N LEU A 95 4.38 -7.03 11.52
CA LEU A 95 4.17 -6.05 12.59
C LEU A 95 3.84 -6.71 13.94
N ARG A 96 3.08 -7.82 13.94
CA ARG A 96 2.83 -8.62 15.15
C ARG A 96 4.10 -9.27 15.69
N ASN A 97 4.93 -9.85 14.82
CA ASN A 97 6.17 -10.52 15.22
C ASN A 97 7.21 -9.54 15.78
N CYS A 98 7.24 -8.30 15.28
CA CYS A 98 8.08 -7.23 15.80
C CYS A 98 7.61 -6.67 17.16
N MET A 99 6.51 -7.19 17.73
CA MET A 99 5.91 -6.71 18.99
C MET A 99 5.67 -5.20 19.02
N THR A 100 5.46 -4.57 17.86
CA THR A 100 5.43 -3.12 17.77
C THR A 100 4.09 -2.59 18.28
N THR A 101 4.10 -2.12 19.53
CA THR A 101 3.04 -1.31 20.15
C THR A 101 3.43 0.16 20.22
N ASN A 102 4.62 0.53 19.71
CA ASN A 102 5.09 1.89 19.67
C ASN A 102 4.75 2.57 18.32
N PRO A 103 3.86 3.58 18.30
CA PRO A 103 3.50 4.32 17.08
C PRO A 103 4.69 4.99 16.39
N ILE A 104 5.73 5.36 17.16
CA ILE A 104 6.93 6.04 16.63
C ILE A 104 7.68 5.12 15.66
N LEU A 105 7.69 3.81 15.92
CA LEU A 105 8.41 2.84 15.09
C LEU A 105 7.58 2.32 13.92
N LEU A 106 6.29 2.69 13.83
CA LEU A 106 5.42 2.17 12.78
C LEU A 106 5.97 2.47 11.38
N ASP A 107 6.40 3.70 11.14
CA ASP A 107 6.93 4.13 9.84
C ASP A 107 8.17 3.32 9.43
N THR A 108 9.08 3.08 10.38
CA THR A 108 10.26 2.24 10.20
C THR A 108 9.88 0.79 9.85
N HIS A 109 8.89 0.22 10.55
CA HIS A 109 8.46 -1.15 10.26
C HIS A 109 7.70 -1.27 8.94
N LEU A 110 6.91 -0.27 8.55
CA LEU A 110 6.28 -0.24 7.22
C LEU A 110 7.34 -0.16 6.12
N SER A 111 8.38 0.65 6.34
CA SER A 111 9.54 0.72 5.44
C SER A 111 10.27 -0.62 5.34
N GLU A 112 10.44 -1.34 6.45
CA GLU A 112 11.03 -2.69 6.45
C GLU A 112 10.16 -3.69 5.67
N VAL A 113 8.84 -3.65 5.84
CA VAL A 113 7.89 -4.50 5.09
C VAL A 113 7.97 -4.21 3.60
N TYR A 114 8.02 -2.94 3.21
CA TYR A 114 8.24 -2.54 1.82
C TYR A 114 9.55 -3.09 1.28
N TRP A 115 10.65 -2.88 2.02
CA TRP A 115 12.00 -3.29 1.63
C TRP A 115 12.09 -4.80 1.37
N GLN A 116 11.54 -5.59 2.28
CA GLN A 116 11.52 -7.05 2.12
C GLN A 116 10.67 -7.53 0.97
N LYS A 117 9.54 -6.87 0.74
CA LYS A 117 8.69 -7.22 -0.38
C LYS A 117 9.36 -6.93 -1.72
N LYS A 118 10.14 -5.84 -1.80
CA LYS A 118 10.87 -5.44 -3.00
C LYS A 118 12.09 -6.32 -3.28
N TYR A 119 12.87 -6.66 -2.26
CA TYR A 119 14.19 -7.28 -2.44
C TYR A 119 14.28 -8.75 -1.97
N GLY A 120 13.25 -9.29 -1.31
CA GLY A 120 13.17 -10.68 -0.89
C GLY A 120 14.32 -11.13 0.02
N GLU A 121 14.84 -12.34 -0.23
CA GLU A 121 15.92 -12.98 0.55
C GLU A 121 17.25 -12.20 0.49
N ALA A 122 17.51 -11.46 -0.58
CA ALA A 122 18.75 -10.69 -0.76
C ALA A 122 18.69 -9.29 -0.12
N THR A 123 17.88 -9.10 0.92
CA THR A 123 17.53 -7.77 1.46
C THR A 123 18.72 -6.99 1.99
N PHE A 124 19.68 -7.64 2.64
CA PHE A 124 20.89 -6.99 3.15
C PHE A 124 21.83 -6.58 2.02
N SER A 125 22.09 -7.49 1.06
CA SER A 125 22.96 -7.19 -0.08
C SER A 125 22.40 -6.04 -0.93
N ASN A 126 21.09 -6.03 -1.16
CA ASN A 126 20.43 -4.93 -1.85
C ASN A 126 20.52 -3.61 -1.08
N LEU A 127 20.54 -3.65 0.26
CA LEU A 127 20.67 -2.43 1.06
C LEU A 127 22.03 -1.77 0.83
N ILE A 128 23.09 -2.57 0.85
CA ILE A 128 24.44 -2.10 0.55
C ILE A 128 24.52 -1.57 -0.88
N MET A 129 23.90 -2.24 -1.85
CA MET A 129 23.85 -1.79 -3.24
C MET A 129 23.13 -0.44 -3.40
N GLU A 130 21.98 -0.25 -2.76
CA GLU A 130 21.24 1.01 -2.83
C GLU A 130 21.97 2.15 -2.09
N ILE A 131 22.61 1.88 -0.96
CA ILE A 131 23.49 2.86 -0.28
C ILE A 131 24.61 3.29 -1.23
N ARG A 132 25.26 2.34 -1.90
CA ARG A 132 26.32 2.64 -2.87
C ARG A 132 25.82 3.50 -4.04
N LYS A 133 24.59 3.27 -4.52
CA LYS A 133 23.98 4.08 -5.58
C LYS A 133 23.70 5.52 -5.13
N GLN A 134 23.24 5.70 -3.89
CA GLN A 134 22.94 7.03 -3.34
C GLN A 134 24.19 7.81 -2.94
N TYR A 135 25.22 7.10 -2.46
CA TYR A 135 26.49 7.67 -1.99
C TYR A 135 27.65 7.08 -2.80
N PRO A 136 27.80 7.44 -4.08
CA PRO A 136 28.90 6.95 -4.90
C PRO A 136 30.22 7.46 -4.33
N VAL A 137 31.15 6.54 -4.06
CA VAL A 137 32.52 6.90 -3.67
C VAL A 137 33.22 7.40 -4.94
N VAL A 138 33.66 8.66 -4.90
CA VAL A 138 34.40 9.35 -5.96
C VAL A 138 35.80 8.74 -6.09
#